data_AF-A0A8H5XN59-F1
#
_entry.id   AF-A0A8H5XN59-F1
#
_cell.length_a   1.000
_cell.length_b   1.000
_cell.length_c   1.000
_cell.angle_alpha   90.00
_cell.angle_beta   90.00
_cell.angle_gamma   90.00
#
_symmetry.space_group_name_H-M   'P 1'
#
loop_
_entity.id
_entity.type
_entity.pdbx_description
1 polymer ?
#
loop_
_entity_poly.entity_id
_entity_poly.type
_entity_poly.pdbx_seq_one_letter_code
_entity_poly.pdbx_strand_id
1 'polypeptide(L)'
;MAETATKQSTPSFVGTSKVVQTEYPLIDNDPHFKRVVGYARTSDYIAGTVAAAFAPTALYALEKFAPSHVGKGGFPKAMRLAGGVGLLGGFLYFYQRSALRFYGATENAREIEMDMREMVDKVKNGEPLYGVSRLSPHLQGVAARQSRYSALFLSTIPWFNFVNHNQHGVDTAKYYQQAERELEAERS
;
A
#
# COMPACT_ATOMS: atom_id res chain seq x y z
N MET A 1 -34.02 -11.04 -6.45
CA MET A 1 -33.07 -11.65 -5.49
C MET A 1 -31.67 -11.15 -5.82
N ALA A 2 -31.21 -10.07 -5.18
CA ALA A 2 -29.81 -9.63 -5.13
C ALA A 2 -29.73 -8.32 -4.32
N GLU A 3 -29.93 -8.38 -3.00
CA GLU A 3 -29.70 -7.25 -2.08
C GLU A 3 -28.95 -7.75 -0.83
N THR A 4 -27.91 -8.56 -1.05
CA THR A 4 -27.05 -9.05 0.03
C THR A 4 -25.59 -8.79 -0.28
N ALA A 5 -25.28 -7.56 -0.72
CA ALA A 5 -23.91 -7.05 -0.69
C ALA A 5 -23.62 -6.56 0.74
N THR A 6 -23.32 -7.51 1.61
CA THR A 6 -22.33 -7.43 2.71
C THR A 6 -21.89 -6.03 3.17
N LYS A 7 -22.80 -5.26 3.79
CA LYS A 7 -22.40 -4.29 4.82
C LYS A 7 -22.15 -5.09 6.11
N GLN A 8 -20.90 -5.46 6.37
CA GLN A 8 -20.56 -6.13 7.63
C GLN A 8 -20.57 -5.16 8.81
N SER A 9 -20.98 -5.70 9.95
CA SER A 9 -21.04 -5.05 11.26
C SER A 9 -19.66 -4.68 11.78
N THR A 10 -19.60 -3.54 12.47
CA THR A 10 -18.40 -2.94 13.04
C THR A 10 -17.64 -3.91 13.95
N PRO A 11 -16.34 -4.19 13.72
CA PRO A 11 -15.55 -4.99 14.66
C PRO A 11 -15.41 -4.24 15.99
N SER A 12 -15.74 -4.93 17.08
CA SER A 12 -15.89 -4.39 18.44
C SER A 12 -14.59 -4.29 19.23
N PHE A 13 -13.42 -4.40 18.61
CA PHE A 13 -12.17 -4.08 19.29
C PHE A 13 -11.09 -3.63 18.30
N VAL A 14 -10.70 -2.37 18.44
CA VAL A 14 -9.56 -1.77 17.75
C VAL A 14 -8.81 -1.03 18.84
N GLY A 15 -7.48 -1.11 18.89
CA GLY A 15 -6.68 -0.35 19.85
C GLY A 15 -6.92 1.17 19.75
N THR A 16 -6.03 1.99 20.31
CA THR A 16 -6.14 3.46 20.34
C THR A 16 -6.11 4.16 18.95
N SER A 17 -6.28 3.46 17.83
CA SER A 17 -6.26 4.02 16.48
C SER A 17 -7.67 4.25 15.94
N LYS A 18 -7.96 5.49 15.50
CA LYS A 18 -9.18 5.79 14.74
C LYS A 18 -9.21 4.94 13.45
N VAL A 19 -10.23 4.11 13.31
CA VAL A 19 -10.54 3.44 12.05
C VAL A 19 -11.22 4.45 11.14
N VAL A 20 -10.67 4.64 9.95
CA VAL A 20 -11.32 5.44 8.91
C VAL A 20 -12.44 4.56 8.35
N GLN A 21 -13.67 5.09 8.37
CA GLN A 21 -14.80 4.40 7.75
C GLN A 21 -14.65 4.52 6.24
N THR A 22 -14.42 3.38 5.59
CA THR A 22 -14.28 3.27 4.14
C THR A 22 -15.33 2.31 3.59
N GLU A 23 -15.52 2.33 2.27
CA GLU A 23 -16.53 1.50 1.61
C GLU A 23 -16.16 0.00 1.63
N TYR A 24 -14.85 -0.30 1.58
CA TYR A 24 -14.32 -1.65 1.58
C TYR A 24 -13.62 -1.99 2.91
N PRO A 25 -13.53 -3.26 3.31
CA PRO A 25 -12.91 -3.64 4.58
C PRO A 25 -11.45 -3.20 4.68
N LEU A 26 -11.04 -2.73 5.86
CA LEU A 26 -9.66 -2.44 6.18
C LEU A 26 -8.83 -3.74 6.27
N ILE A 27 -7.74 -3.80 5.50
CA ILE A 27 -6.74 -4.87 5.60
C ILE A 27 -5.64 -4.45 6.57
N ASP A 28 -5.12 -3.23 6.40
CA ASP A 28 -3.97 -2.71 7.13
C ASP A 28 -3.94 -1.18 7.04
N ASN A 29 -3.86 -0.48 8.18
CA ASN A 29 -3.77 0.99 8.21
C ASN A 29 -2.35 1.56 8.08
N ASP A 30 -1.34 0.69 8.07
CA ASP A 30 0.07 1.03 7.91
C ASP A 30 0.86 -0.12 7.25
N PRO A 31 0.54 -0.47 6.00
CA PRO A 31 1.12 -1.64 5.35
C PRO A 31 2.62 -1.46 5.14
N HIS A 32 3.38 -2.51 5.50
CA HIS A 32 4.82 -2.53 5.27
C HIS A 32 5.15 -2.36 3.78
N PHE A 33 6.22 -1.62 3.46
CA PHE A 33 6.63 -1.30 2.08
C PHE A 33 6.61 -2.51 1.14
N LYS A 34 7.16 -3.64 1.61
CA LYS A 34 7.19 -4.90 0.84
C LYS A 34 5.80 -5.43 0.49
N ARG A 35 4.82 -5.31 1.40
CA ARG A 35 3.44 -5.76 1.15
C ARG A 35 2.77 -4.88 0.12
N VAL A 36 2.95 -3.56 0.21
CA VAL A 36 2.40 -2.61 -0.78
C VAL A 36 2.91 -2.91 -2.20
N VAL A 37 4.21 -3.16 -2.35
CA VAL A 37 4.81 -3.51 -3.65
C VAL A 37 4.39 -4.92 -4.10
N GLY A 38 4.37 -5.89 -3.19
CA GLY A 38 4.02 -7.28 -3.49
C GLY A 38 2.54 -7.48 -3.87
N TYR A 39 1.63 -6.69 -3.29
CA TYR A 39 0.18 -6.75 -3.55
C TYR A 39 -0.24 -5.85 -4.71
N ALA A 40 0.70 -5.11 -5.31
CA ALA A 40 0.36 -4.24 -6.42
C ALA A 40 -0.16 -5.06 -7.61
N ARG A 41 -1.25 -4.57 -8.21
CA ARG A 41 -1.84 -5.13 -9.43
C ARG A 41 -1.00 -4.70 -10.63
N THR A 42 -1.07 -5.47 -11.72
CA THR A 42 -0.49 -5.06 -13.01
C THR A 42 -0.98 -3.69 -13.45
N SER A 43 -2.25 -3.36 -13.16
CA SER A 43 -2.83 -2.05 -13.42
C SER A 43 -2.10 -0.90 -12.71
N ASP A 44 -1.52 -1.14 -11.53
CA ASP A 44 -0.78 -0.09 -10.81
C ASP A 44 0.58 0.15 -11.45
N TYR A 45 1.25 -0.90 -11.92
CA TYR A 45 2.51 -0.76 -12.67
C TYR A 45 2.30 0.00 -13.98
N ILE A 46 1.21 -0.30 -14.70
CA ILE A 46 0.80 0.45 -15.89
C ILE A 46 0.53 1.91 -15.52
N ALA A 47 -0.28 2.16 -14.48
CA ALA A 47 -0.62 3.50 -14.03
C ALA A 47 0.63 4.30 -13.62
N GLY A 48 1.55 3.69 -12.88
CA GLY A 48 2.83 4.29 -12.50
C GLY A 48 3.74 4.58 -13.69
N THR A 49 3.78 3.69 -14.69
CA THR A 49 4.57 3.87 -15.91
C THR A 49 4.02 5.01 -16.76
N VAL A 50 2.70 5.09 -16.92
CA VAL A 50 2.03 6.20 -17.63
C VAL A 50 2.30 7.52 -16.91
N ALA A 51 2.16 7.54 -15.58
CA ALA A 51 2.49 8.71 -14.77
C ALA A 51 3.98 9.09 -14.88
N ALA A 52 4.89 8.11 -14.95
CA ALA A 52 6.31 8.37 -15.10
C ALA A 52 6.70 8.98 -16.44
N ALA A 53 6.00 8.59 -17.51
CA ALA A 53 6.21 9.16 -18.84
C ALA A 53 5.69 10.60 -18.96
N PHE A 54 4.77 11.03 -18.08
CA PHE A 54 4.12 12.33 -18.20
C PHE A 54 5.11 13.50 -18.25
N ALA A 55 6.02 13.60 -17.29
CA ALA A 55 6.97 14.71 -17.20
C ALA A 55 7.89 14.85 -18.43
N PRO A 56 8.64 13.81 -18.86
CA PRO A 56 9.49 13.93 -20.05
C PRO A 56 8.69 14.14 -21.34
N THR A 57 7.51 13.49 -21.48
CA THR A 57 6.66 13.68 -22.67
C THR A 57 6.08 15.09 -22.73
N ALA A 58 5.62 15.63 -21.60
CA ALA A 58 5.14 17.01 -21.51
C ALA A 58 6.25 18.00 -21.85
N LEU A 59 7.45 17.82 -21.30
CA LEU A 59 8.59 18.68 -21.62
C LEU A 59 8.94 18.63 -23.12
N TYR A 60 8.95 17.44 -23.72
CA TYR A 60 9.20 17.28 -25.15
C TYR A 60 8.11 17.93 -26.02
N ALA A 61 6.85 17.77 -25.65
CA ALA A 61 5.73 18.40 -26.35
C ALA A 61 5.84 19.93 -26.27
N LEU A 62 6.11 20.48 -25.08
CA LEU A 62 6.28 21.92 -24.88
C LEU A 62 7.43 22.48 -25.71
N GLU A 63 8.57 21.80 -25.78
CA GLU A 63 9.69 22.23 -26.64
C GLU A 63 9.31 22.25 -28.13
N LYS A 64 8.44 21.33 -28.58
CA LYS A 64 7.97 21.30 -29.97
C LYS A 64 7.02 22.47 -30.30
N PHE A 65 6.19 22.89 -29.34
CA PHE A 65 5.24 23.99 -29.54
C PHE A 65 5.84 25.37 -29.25
N ALA A 66 6.75 25.46 -28.29
CA ALA A 66 7.42 26.68 -27.87
C ALA A 66 8.92 26.41 -27.67
N PRO A 67 9.72 26.46 -28.75
CA PRO A 67 11.14 26.14 -28.69
C PRO A 67 11.87 27.05 -27.72
N SER A 68 12.62 26.46 -26.80
CA SER A 68 13.40 27.23 -25.82
C SER A 68 14.70 27.79 -26.39
N HIS A 69 15.07 27.38 -27.63
CA HIS A 69 16.31 27.74 -28.32
C HIS A 69 17.57 27.40 -27.51
N VAL A 70 17.46 26.47 -26.55
CA VAL A 70 18.60 26.01 -25.77
C VAL A 70 19.57 25.26 -26.70
N GLY A 71 20.86 25.54 -26.56
CA GLY A 71 21.90 24.88 -27.35
C GLY A 71 21.86 23.34 -27.20
N LYS A 72 22.52 22.63 -28.12
CA LYS A 72 22.49 21.15 -28.26
C LYS A 72 22.77 20.35 -26.96
N GLY A 73 23.41 20.95 -25.95
CA GLY A 73 23.70 20.32 -24.66
C GLY A 73 22.69 20.58 -23.54
N GLY A 74 21.79 21.55 -23.68
CA GLY A 74 20.86 21.96 -22.62
C GLY A 74 19.64 21.06 -22.51
N PHE A 75 18.93 20.88 -23.61
CA PHE A 75 17.69 20.11 -23.66
C PHE A 75 17.83 18.65 -23.16
N PRO A 76 18.89 17.89 -23.52
CA PRO A 76 19.09 16.54 -22.99
C PRO A 76 19.28 16.49 -21.46
N LYS A 77 19.80 17.56 -20.82
CA LYS A 77 19.91 17.62 -19.36
C LYS A 77 18.54 17.83 -18.72
N ALA A 78 17.74 18.73 -19.29
CA ALA A 78 16.35 18.94 -18.85
C ALA A 78 15.51 17.66 -19.00
N MET A 79 15.66 16.93 -20.11
CA MET A 79 14.99 15.63 -20.32
C MET A 79 15.39 14.58 -19.27
N ARG A 80 16.67 14.51 -18.86
CA ARG A 80 17.09 13.60 -17.78
C ARG A 80 16.46 13.97 -16.44
N LEU A 81 16.42 15.26 -16.11
CA LEU A 81 15.76 15.73 -14.90
C LEU A 81 14.26 15.43 -14.93
N ALA A 82 13.58 15.74 -16.03
CA ALA A 82 12.17 15.44 -16.23
C ALA A 82 11.89 13.93 -16.13
N GLY A 83 12.76 13.10 -16.70
CA GLY A 83 12.71 11.64 -16.53
C GLY A 83 12.84 11.21 -15.06
N GLY A 84 13.79 11.79 -14.32
CA GLY A 84 13.94 11.51 -12.88
C GLY A 84 12.72 11.90 -12.05
N VAL A 85 12.16 13.09 -12.29
CA VAL A 85 10.93 13.56 -11.63
C VAL A 85 9.74 12.68 -12.02
N GLY A 86 9.64 12.31 -13.30
CA GLY A 86 8.63 11.39 -13.80
C GLY A 86 8.70 10.04 -13.08
N LEU A 87 9.86 9.40 -13.05
CA LEU A 87 10.05 8.11 -12.37
C LEU A 87 9.67 8.18 -10.88
N LEU A 88 10.05 9.25 -10.18
CA LEU A 88 9.67 9.44 -8.78
C LEU A 88 8.15 9.60 -8.63
N GLY A 89 7.53 10.49 -9.40
CA GLY A 89 6.08 10.71 -9.35
C GLY A 89 5.28 9.47 -9.74
N GLY A 90 5.74 8.74 -10.75
CA GLY A 90 5.14 7.49 -11.20
C GLY A 90 5.22 6.39 -10.14
N PHE A 91 6.35 6.26 -9.46
CA PHE A 91 6.49 5.33 -8.33
C PHE A 91 5.55 5.70 -7.17
N LEU A 92 5.46 6.99 -6.80
CA LEU A 92 4.56 7.43 -5.73
C LEU A 92 3.09 7.18 -6.09
N TYR A 93 2.70 7.42 -7.34
CA TYR A 93 1.34 7.14 -7.82
C TYR A 93 1.02 5.64 -7.80
N PHE A 94 1.95 4.80 -8.27
CA PHE A 94 1.87 3.35 -8.15
C PHE A 94 1.68 2.91 -6.70
N TYR A 95 2.55 3.39 -5.80
CA TYR A 95 2.56 3.00 -4.39
C TYR A 95 1.26 3.43 -3.70
N GLN A 96 0.80 4.66 -3.96
CA GLN A 96 -0.45 5.18 -3.42
C GLN A 96 -1.65 4.32 -3.83
N ARG A 97 -1.77 3.98 -5.11
CA ARG A 97 -2.88 3.14 -5.60
C ARG A 97 -2.93 1.78 -4.90
N SER A 98 -1.77 1.18 -4.65
CA SER A 98 -1.69 -0.09 -3.93
C SER A 98 -2.04 0.08 -2.44
N ALA A 99 -1.48 1.08 -1.78
CA ALA A 99 -1.75 1.36 -0.37
C ALA A 99 -3.24 1.70 -0.10
N LEU A 100 -3.91 2.39 -1.02
CA LEU A 100 -5.34 2.72 -0.88
C LEU A 100 -6.24 1.48 -0.82
N ARG A 101 -5.85 0.35 -1.43
CA ARG A 101 -6.58 -0.92 -1.28
C ARG A 101 -6.41 -1.51 0.11
N PHE A 102 -5.25 -1.39 0.73
CA PHE A 102 -5.07 -1.81 2.13
C PHE A 102 -5.96 -1.00 3.08
N TYR A 103 -6.13 0.30 2.81
CA TYR A 103 -6.99 1.19 3.59
C TYR A 103 -8.49 0.95 3.34
N GLY A 104 -8.87 0.12 2.36
CA GLY A 104 -10.25 -0.08 1.96
C GLY A 104 -10.86 1.13 1.22
N ALA A 105 -10.04 2.07 0.77
CA ALA A 105 -10.50 3.25 0.02
C ALA A 105 -10.91 2.90 -1.43
N THR A 106 -10.48 1.75 -1.93
CA THR A 106 -10.85 1.20 -3.24
C THR A 106 -11.07 -0.31 -3.12
N GLU A 107 -11.70 -0.90 -4.14
CA GLU A 107 -11.98 -2.35 -4.18
C GLU A 107 -10.70 -3.17 -3.92
N ASN A 108 -10.81 -4.11 -2.99
CA ASN A 108 -9.69 -4.85 -2.43
C ASN A 108 -9.98 -6.33 -2.12
N ALA A 109 -11.00 -6.95 -2.74
CA ALA A 109 -11.40 -8.33 -2.46
C ALA A 109 -10.24 -9.32 -2.69
N ARG A 110 -9.51 -9.16 -3.80
CA ARG A 110 -8.33 -9.97 -4.10
C ARG A 110 -7.26 -9.84 -3.01
N GLU A 111 -7.00 -8.62 -2.55
CA GLU A 111 -5.99 -8.35 -1.52
C GLU A 111 -6.42 -8.89 -0.15
N ILE A 112 -7.72 -8.90 0.17
CA ILE A 112 -8.26 -9.53 1.38
C ILE A 112 -8.00 -11.04 1.35
N GLU A 113 -8.27 -11.71 0.23
CA GLU A 113 -8.02 -13.16 0.08
C GLU A 113 -6.52 -13.49 0.19
N MET A 114 -5.67 -12.67 -0.45
CA MET A 114 -4.22 -12.81 -0.36
C MET A 114 -3.71 -12.61 1.08
N ASP A 115 -4.22 -11.59 1.77
CA ASP A 115 -3.89 -11.29 3.18
C ASP A 115 -4.33 -12.43 4.10
N MET A 116 -5.55 -12.94 3.94
CA MET A 116 -6.04 -14.07 4.72
C MET A 116 -5.15 -15.30 4.53
N ARG A 117 -4.82 -15.66 3.29
CA ARG A 117 -3.93 -16.78 3.00
C ARG A 117 -2.53 -16.59 3.61
N GLU A 118 -1.90 -15.44 3.35
CA GLU A 118 -0.56 -15.13 3.88
C GLU A 118 -0.52 -15.21 5.41
N MET A 119 -1.53 -14.66 6.08
CA MET A 119 -1.56 -14.61 7.54
C MET A 119 -1.90 -15.96 8.17
N VAL A 120 -2.81 -16.73 7.57
CA VAL A 120 -3.13 -18.09 8.01
C VAL A 120 -1.91 -19.01 7.85
N ASP A 121 -1.21 -18.93 6.71
CA ASP A 121 0.00 -19.72 6.48
C ASP A 121 1.07 -19.41 7.54
N LYS A 122 1.26 -18.13 7.89
CA LYS A 122 2.16 -17.74 8.98
C LYS A 122 1.73 -18.32 10.33
N VAL A 123 0.43 -18.27 10.65
CA VAL A 123 -0.09 -18.86 11.90
C VAL A 123 0.17 -20.36 11.94
N LYS A 124 -0.14 -21.09 10.85
CA LYS A 124 0.12 -22.53 10.74
C LYS A 124 1.61 -22.86 10.92
N ASN A 125 2.49 -22.01 10.42
CA ASN A 125 3.94 -22.15 10.56
C ASN A 125 4.51 -21.65 11.91
N GLY A 126 3.67 -21.13 12.81
CA GLY A 126 4.11 -20.55 14.08
C GLY A 126 4.90 -19.24 13.93
N GLU A 127 4.78 -18.56 12.80
CA GLU A 127 5.45 -17.30 12.50
C GLU A 127 4.65 -16.09 12.99
N PRO A 128 5.33 -14.98 13.36
CA PRO A 128 4.64 -13.73 13.68
C PRO A 128 3.98 -13.12 12.44
N LEU A 129 2.69 -12.75 12.56
CA LEU A 129 1.87 -12.19 11.48
C LEU A 129 2.56 -11.04 10.71
N TYR A 130 3.12 -10.08 11.45
CA TYR A 130 3.75 -8.88 10.89
C TYR A 130 5.27 -8.90 10.97
N GLY A 131 5.87 -10.08 11.14
CA GLY A 131 7.33 -10.26 11.19
C GLY A 131 7.97 -9.83 12.52
N VAL A 132 9.30 -9.88 12.56
CA VAL A 132 10.11 -9.51 13.73
C VAL A 132 10.82 -8.18 13.48
N SER A 133 10.87 -7.33 14.50
CA SER A 133 11.58 -6.05 14.46
C SER A 133 12.73 -6.02 15.46
N ARG A 134 13.80 -5.30 15.08
CA ARG A 134 14.95 -5.02 15.94
C ARG A 134 14.70 -3.87 16.91
N LEU A 135 13.59 -3.14 16.73
CA LEU A 135 13.22 -2.01 17.57
C LEU A 135 12.50 -2.48 18.83
N SER A 136 12.68 -1.74 19.92
CA SER A 136 11.89 -1.96 21.14
C SER A 136 10.39 -1.73 20.87
N PRO A 137 9.48 -2.35 21.64
CA PRO A 137 8.04 -2.14 21.48
C PRO A 137 7.63 -0.66 21.52
N HIS A 138 8.32 0.14 22.34
CA HIS A 138 8.10 1.60 22.38
C HIS A 138 8.42 2.26 21.04
N LEU A 139 9.60 1.98 20.46
CA LEU A 139 10.02 2.55 19.18
C LEU A 139 9.18 2.05 18.01
N GLN A 140 8.71 0.81 18.05
CA GLN A 140 7.73 0.30 17.08
C GLN A 140 6.43 1.12 17.14
N GLY A 141 5.95 1.45 18.35
CA GLY A 141 4.77 2.31 18.49
C GLY A 141 5.00 3.76 18.05
N VAL A 142 6.22 4.30 18.23
CA VAL A 142 6.59 5.61 17.67
C VAL A 142 6.59 5.56 16.15
N ALA A 143 7.21 4.54 15.56
CA ALA A 143 7.26 4.34 14.11
C ALA A 143 5.85 4.25 13.52
N ALA A 144 5.00 3.38 14.07
CA ALA A 144 3.62 3.18 13.61
C ALA A 144 2.80 4.49 13.63
N ARG A 145 3.02 5.38 14.61
CA ARG A 145 2.32 6.68 14.65
C ARG A 145 2.79 7.66 13.56
N GLN A 146 4.02 7.51 13.08
CA GLN A 146 4.58 8.35 12.02
C GLN A 146 4.22 7.84 10.62
N SER A 147 4.15 6.53 10.42
CA SER A 147 3.86 5.93 9.11
C SER A 147 2.38 5.66 8.83
N ARG A 148 1.54 5.55 9.87
CA ARG A 148 0.09 5.31 9.69
C ARG A 148 -0.56 6.32 8.74
N TYR A 149 -1.29 5.80 7.75
CA TYR A 149 -1.95 6.57 6.68
C TYR A 149 -1.04 7.53 5.90
N SER A 150 0.30 7.40 5.99
CA SER A 150 1.24 8.29 5.30
C SER A 150 1.10 8.27 3.77
N ALA A 151 0.55 7.18 3.21
CA ALA A 151 0.30 7.09 1.77
C ALA A 151 -0.72 8.12 1.25
N LEU A 152 -1.53 8.73 2.13
CA LEU A 152 -2.44 9.82 1.79
C LEU A 152 -1.72 11.15 1.54
N PHE A 153 -0.45 11.28 1.98
CA PHE A 153 0.31 12.54 1.95
C PHE A 153 1.62 12.45 1.15
N LEU A 154 1.77 11.43 0.29
CA LEU A 154 2.98 11.19 -0.52
C LEU A 154 3.32 12.33 -1.47
N SER A 155 2.32 13.12 -1.89
CA SER A 155 2.54 14.30 -2.74
C SER A 155 3.36 15.38 -2.07
N THR A 156 3.40 15.40 -0.73
CA THR A 156 4.18 16.38 0.05
C THR A 156 5.43 15.75 0.64
N ILE A 157 5.29 14.61 1.31
CA ILE A 157 6.41 13.90 1.94
C ILE A 157 6.32 12.41 1.61
N PRO A 158 7.29 11.83 0.89
CA PRO A 158 7.33 10.39 0.64
C PRO A 158 7.76 9.67 1.91
N TRP A 159 6.79 9.20 2.67
CA TRP A 159 7.00 8.48 3.93
C TRP A 159 6.42 7.07 3.82
N PHE A 160 7.17 6.07 4.30
CA PHE A 160 6.84 4.65 4.12
C PHE A 160 7.09 3.87 5.40
N ASN A 161 6.36 2.76 5.57
CA ASN A 161 6.59 1.84 6.66
C ASN A 161 7.69 0.81 6.32
N PHE A 162 8.80 0.87 7.06
CA PHE A 162 9.89 -0.11 7.02
C PHE A 162 10.08 -0.85 8.35
N VAL A 163 9.12 -0.71 9.28
CA VAL A 163 9.19 -1.28 10.62
C VAL A 163 8.10 -2.33 10.76
N ASN A 164 8.52 -3.56 11.05
CA ASN A 164 7.61 -4.61 11.48
C ASN A 164 7.08 -4.25 12.88
N HIS A 165 5.80 -3.91 13.00
CA HIS A 165 5.15 -3.57 14.26
C HIS A 165 3.77 -4.23 14.33
N ASN A 166 3.13 -4.30 15.49
CA ASN A 166 1.82 -4.97 15.62
C ASN A 166 0.63 -4.00 15.60
N GLN A 167 0.78 -2.78 15.07
CA GLN A 167 -0.21 -1.70 15.16
C GLN A 167 -0.95 -1.42 13.83
N HIS A 168 -1.54 -2.45 13.23
CA HIS A 168 -2.15 -2.39 11.88
C HIS A 168 -3.65 -2.05 11.86
N GLY A 169 -4.27 -1.86 13.03
CA GLY A 169 -5.66 -1.39 13.15
C GLY A 169 -6.73 -2.41 12.78
N VAL A 170 -6.38 -3.69 12.72
CA VAL A 170 -7.28 -4.81 12.44
C VAL A 170 -7.27 -5.82 13.58
N ASP A 171 -8.39 -6.51 13.77
CA ASP A 171 -8.44 -7.67 14.67
C ASP A 171 -7.70 -8.84 14.04
N THR A 172 -6.62 -9.26 14.67
CA THR A 172 -5.78 -10.38 14.22
C THR A 172 -6.35 -11.74 14.60
N ALA A 173 -7.31 -11.80 15.54
CA ALA A 173 -7.92 -13.05 15.98
C ALA A 173 -8.57 -13.82 14.81
N LYS A 174 -9.08 -13.10 13.79
CA LYS A 174 -9.66 -13.68 12.58
C LYS A 174 -8.71 -14.65 11.87
N TYR A 175 -7.40 -14.38 11.87
CA TYR A 175 -6.42 -15.24 11.20
C TYR A 175 -6.19 -16.53 11.98
N TYR A 176 -6.13 -16.45 13.31
CA TYR A 176 -5.99 -17.62 14.17
C TYR A 176 -7.22 -18.53 14.10
N GLN A 177 -8.42 -17.96 14.17
CA GLN A 177 -9.67 -18.71 14.04
C GLN A 177 -9.81 -19.38 12.67
N GLN A 178 -9.34 -18.74 11.60
CA GLN A 178 -9.34 -19.34 10.26
C GLN A 178 -8.31 -20.48 10.16
N ALA A 179 -7.11 -20.28 10.71
CA ALA A 179 -6.08 -21.31 10.74
C ALA A 179 -6.52 -22.55 11.52
N GLU A 180 -7.18 -22.37 12.67
CA GLU A 180 -7.77 -23.46 13.46
C GLU A 180 -8.79 -24.26 12.64
N ARG A 181 -9.74 -23.58 11.97
CA ARG A 181 -10.74 -24.24 11.11
C ARG A 181 -10.12 -25.04 9.98
N GLU A 182 -9.08 -24.52 9.34
CA GLU A 182 -8.38 -25.23 8.25
C GLU A 182 -7.60 -26.44 8.77
N LEU A 183 -6.90 -26.30 9.90
CA LEU A 183 -6.20 -27.41 10.54
C LEU A 183 -7.17 -28.50 11.03
N GLU A 184 -8.36 -28.14 11.51
CA GLU A 184 -9.40 -29.09 11.86
C GLU A 184 -9.93 -29.85 10.63
N ALA A 185 -10.16 -29.14 9.52
CA ALA A 185 -10.60 -29.75 8.26
C ALA A 185 -9.54 -30.67 7.62
N GLU A 186 -8.25 -30.38 7.81
CA GLU A 186 -7.14 -31.24 7.36
C GLU A 186 -7.00 -32.52 8.20
N ARG A 187 -7.55 -32.55 9.43
CA ARG A 187 -7.49 -33.70 10.35
C ARG A 187 -8.66 -34.68 10.21
N SER A 188 -9.75 -34.26 9.57
CA SER A 188 -10.95 -35.06 9.30
C SER A 188 -10.88 -35.77 7.96
#